data_AF-A0A017S8V4-F1
#
_entry.id   AF-A0A017S8V4-F1
#
_cell.length_a   1.000
_cell.length_b   1.000
_cell.length_c   1.000
_cell.angle_alpha   90.00
_cell.angle_beta   90.00
_cell.angle_gamma   90.00
#
_symmetry.space_group_name_H-M   'P 1'
#
loop_
_entity.id
_entity.type
_entity.pdbx_description
1 polymer ?
#
loop_
_entity_poly.entity_id
_entity_poly.type
_entity_poly.pdbx_seq_one_letter_code
_entity_poly.pdbx_strand_id
1 'polypeptide(L)'
;PDQYHTCEHSHHSSYSATDLPPILFALEQKEIGYLGEVEDLIENGTKVLDWEGKPIRDFPFLPRYISIDVPGWLLEYWSRTDSRLTYKDIRSRMTAPIPKERTSENTLNMRREREARGPLTLSCWSRRRNPLTRMEVGRVEHRSVDEISYNTTMKVLHNSLGRPVALRKRGLIRTENGLVYTTRNQPIYALNTFLEPGETSHTLGDRLKQTFNLYNQLAVKAQELNCRSWQLLPANEFPKQWSESKDSKEKEAKSFAKHTFAWYKEGGRGNFSLFLVFRFLRCGN
;
A
#
# COMPACT_ATOMS: atom_id res chain seq x y z
N PRO A 1 17.18 -23.43 -10.68
CA PRO A 1 17.39 -22.57 -9.49
C PRO A 1 16.78 -23.27 -8.27
N ASP A 2 17.35 -23.08 -7.07
CA ASP A 2 16.74 -23.61 -5.84
C ASP A 2 15.44 -22.85 -5.46
N GLN A 3 14.79 -23.27 -4.39
CA GLN A 3 13.51 -22.70 -3.95
C GLN A 3 13.59 -21.30 -3.34
N TYR A 4 14.79 -20.85 -2.97
CA TYR A 4 15.04 -19.54 -2.38
C TYR A 4 15.60 -18.53 -3.37
N HIS A 5 15.88 -18.96 -4.60
CA HIS A 5 16.37 -18.12 -5.67
C HIS A 5 15.23 -17.37 -6.38
N THR A 6 15.35 -16.04 -6.43
CA THR A 6 14.61 -15.20 -7.39
C THR A 6 15.60 -14.75 -8.44
N CYS A 7 15.28 -14.95 -9.73
CA CYS A 7 16.16 -14.49 -10.80
C CYS A 7 16.29 -12.96 -10.78
N GLU A 8 17.47 -12.47 -11.16
CA GLU A 8 17.66 -11.05 -11.37
C GLU A 8 16.77 -10.57 -12.54
N HIS A 9 16.25 -9.35 -12.42
CA HIS A 9 15.42 -8.73 -13.44
C HIS A 9 15.63 -7.21 -13.43
N SER A 10 15.88 -6.63 -14.61
CA SER A 10 16.26 -5.21 -14.77
C SER A 10 15.24 -4.23 -14.18
N HIS A 11 13.95 -4.59 -14.17
CA HIS A 11 12.89 -3.75 -13.61
C HIS A 11 13.03 -3.49 -12.11
N HIS A 12 13.70 -4.36 -11.35
CA HIS A 12 13.80 -4.19 -9.90
C HIS A 12 15.15 -4.54 -9.28
N SER A 13 16.15 -4.94 -10.09
CA SER A 13 17.49 -5.25 -9.60
C SER A 13 18.19 -4.03 -8.98
N SER A 14 17.81 -2.81 -9.37
CA SER A 14 18.32 -1.57 -8.77
C SER A 14 17.73 -1.25 -7.39
N TYR A 15 16.67 -1.93 -6.96
CA TYR A 15 15.98 -1.64 -5.71
C TYR A 15 16.34 -2.64 -4.61
N SER A 16 16.21 -2.19 -3.36
CA SER A 16 16.46 -3.01 -2.18
C SER A 16 15.51 -2.64 -1.04
N ALA A 17 15.54 -3.38 0.06
CA ALA A 17 14.75 -3.06 1.24
C ALA A 17 15.06 -1.66 1.83
N THR A 18 16.30 -1.19 1.66
CA THR A 18 16.75 0.13 2.10
C THR A 18 16.59 1.21 1.03
N ASP A 19 16.43 0.81 -0.23
CA ASP A 19 16.21 1.69 -1.37
C ASP A 19 14.99 1.24 -2.19
N LEU A 20 13.81 1.53 -1.64
CA LEU A 20 12.51 1.08 -2.18
C LEU A 20 12.09 1.77 -3.49
N PRO A 21 11.38 1.12 -4.42
CA PRO A 21 10.92 1.79 -5.63
C PRO A 21 9.94 2.95 -5.34
N PRO A 22 10.07 4.13 -6.00
CA PRO A 22 9.20 5.29 -5.75
C PRO A 22 7.69 5.01 -5.87
N ILE A 23 7.30 4.13 -6.79
CA ILE A 23 5.88 3.75 -7.01
C ILE A 23 5.20 3.18 -5.75
N LEU A 24 5.97 2.65 -4.79
CA LEU A 24 5.44 2.19 -3.51
C LEU A 24 4.85 3.34 -2.70
N PHE A 25 5.31 4.57 -2.89
CA PHE A 25 4.90 5.72 -2.11
C PHE A 25 3.79 6.53 -2.75
N ALA A 26 3.28 6.15 -3.93
CA ALA A 26 2.06 6.74 -4.45
C ALA A 26 0.90 6.38 -3.50
N LEU A 27 0.06 7.36 -3.12
CA LEU A 27 -1.15 7.06 -2.35
C LEU A 27 -2.03 6.19 -3.23
N GLU A 28 -2.56 6.75 -4.31
CA GLU A 28 -3.36 6.06 -5.32
C GLU A 28 -2.48 5.69 -6.51
N GLN A 29 -2.72 4.49 -7.06
CA GLN A 29 -2.16 4.15 -8.36
C GLN A 29 -2.92 4.92 -9.42
N LYS A 30 -2.17 5.52 -10.34
CA LYS A 30 -2.73 6.09 -11.56
C LYS A 30 -3.51 5.00 -12.27
N GLU A 31 -4.72 5.31 -12.73
CA GLU A 31 -5.48 4.41 -13.58
C GLU A 31 -4.74 4.29 -14.91
N ILE A 32 -3.91 3.25 -15.03
CA ILE A 32 -3.47 2.79 -16.33
C ILE A 32 -4.75 2.31 -16.99
N GLY A 33 -5.14 2.94 -18.11
CA GLY A 33 -6.46 2.82 -18.75
C GLY A 33 -6.83 1.39 -19.16
N TYR A 34 -7.46 1.21 -20.32
CA TYR A 34 -7.73 -0.16 -20.77
C TYR A 34 -6.42 -0.89 -21.07
N LEU A 35 -6.02 -1.76 -20.16
CA LEU A 35 -4.95 -2.74 -20.38
C LEU A 35 -5.55 -3.91 -21.13
N GLY A 36 -4.91 -4.31 -22.24
CA GLY A 36 -5.31 -5.48 -23.01
C GLY A 36 -5.23 -6.78 -22.19
N GLU A 37 -5.44 -7.92 -22.84
CA GLU A 37 -5.17 -9.21 -22.20
C GLU A 37 -3.65 -9.37 -21.94
N VAL A 38 -3.30 -10.18 -20.94
CA VAL A 38 -1.90 -10.56 -20.72
C VAL A 38 -1.68 -11.85 -21.49
N GLU A 39 -0.77 -11.82 -22.47
CA GLU A 39 -0.44 -13.00 -23.28
C GLU A 39 0.24 -14.10 -22.46
N ASP A 40 0.34 -15.30 -23.02
CA ASP A 40 1.09 -16.40 -22.41
C ASP A 40 2.59 -16.22 -22.69
N LEU A 41 3.42 -16.57 -21.71
CA LEU A 41 4.87 -16.57 -21.81
C LEU A 41 5.31 -17.65 -22.83
N ILE A 42 6.07 -17.22 -23.84
CA ILE A 42 6.64 -18.08 -24.87
C ILE A 42 8.16 -18.15 -24.69
N GLU A 43 8.70 -19.37 -24.55
CA GLU A 43 10.13 -19.65 -24.57
C GLU A 43 10.42 -20.66 -25.68
N ASN A 44 11.39 -20.36 -26.55
CA ASN A 44 11.78 -21.23 -27.67
C ASN A 44 10.59 -21.65 -28.57
N GLY A 45 9.67 -20.72 -28.82
CA GLY A 45 8.48 -20.94 -29.66
C GLY A 45 7.37 -21.77 -29.00
N THR A 46 7.48 -22.12 -27.71
CA THR A 46 6.49 -22.92 -26.99
C THR A 46 5.95 -22.19 -25.77
N LYS A 47 4.67 -22.40 -25.45
CA LYS A 47 4.07 -21.90 -24.21
C LYS A 47 4.74 -22.50 -22.99
N VAL A 48 5.18 -21.64 -22.10
CA VAL A 48 5.73 -22.06 -20.81
C VAL A 48 4.58 -22.44 -19.89
N LEU A 49 4.67 -23.64 -19.31
CA LEU A 49 3.68 -24.15 -18.38
C LEU A 49 4.18 -24.05 -16.93
N ASP A 50 3.25 -23.84 -16.01
CA ASP A 50 3.49 -23.95 -14.58
C ASP A 50 3.49 -25.41 -14.11
N TRP A 51 3.62 -25.59 -12.80
CA TRP A 51 3.65 -26.91 -12.17
C TRP A 51 2.29 -27.65 -12.20
N GLU A 52 1.18 -26.97 -12.51
CA GLU A 52 -0.14 -27.57 -12.75
C GLU A 52 -0.38 -27.86 -14.25
N GLY A 53 0.61 -27.59 -15.11
CA GLY A 53 0.47 -27.72 -16.57
C GLY A 53 -0.30 -26.57 -17.22
N LYS A 54 -0.48 -25.44 -16.54
CA LYS A 54 -1.20 -24.27 -17.06
C LYS A 54 -0.24 -23.25 -17.67
N PRO A 55 -0.61 -22.57 -18.76
CA PRO A 55 0.22 -21.50 -19.31
C PRO A 55 0.52 -20.40 -18.29
N ILE A 56 1.77 -19.97 -18.25
CA ILE A 56 2.22 -18.85 -17.43
C ILE A 56 1.92 -17.57 -18.20
N ARG A 57 1.16 -16.63 -17.61
CA ARG A 57 0.93 -15.30 -18.21
C ARG A 57 2.21 -14.45 -18.24
N ASP A 58 2.51 -13.77 -19.33
CA ASP A 58 3.73 -12.98 -19.55
C ASP A 58 3.63 -11.58 -18.96
N PHE A 59 4.20 -11.42 -17.76
CA PHE A 59 4.43 -10.10 -17.18
C PHE A 59 5.91 -9.76 -17.38
N PRO A 60 6.25 -8.80 -18.26
CA PRO A 60 7.63 -8.55 -18.68
C PRO A 60 8.51 -7.96 -17.57
N PHE A 61 7.94 -7.59 -16.42
CA PHE A 61 8.66 -7.09 -15.25
C PHE A 61 8.87 -8.16 -14.17
N LEU A 62 8.30 -9.37 -14.35
CA LEU A 62 8.45 -10.47 -13.39
C LEU A 62 9.65 -11.34 -13.76
N PRO A 63 10.47 -11.73 -12.76
CA PRO A 63 11.48 -12.76 -12.95
C PRO A 63 10.89 -14.08 -13.44
N ARG A 64 11.64 -14.82 -14.24
CA ARG A 64 11.24 -16.15 -14.72
C ARG A 64 11.02 -17.16 -13.58
N TYR A 65 11.89 -17.10 -12.57
CA TYR A 65 11.82 -17.92 -11.36
C TYR A 65 11.81 -17.04 -10.13
N ILE A 66 10.90 -17.36 -9.20
CA ILE A 66 10.63 -16.57 -8.01
C ILE A 66 10.83 -17.46 -6.77
N SER A 67 11.52 -16.93 -5.76
CA SER A 67 11.69 -17.59 -4.46
C SER A 67 10.35 -17.86 -3.79
N ILE A 68 10.22 -18.94 -3.02
CA ILE A 68 9.06 -19.09 -2.13
C ILE A 68 9.05 -18.02 -1.02
N ASP A 69 10.21 -17.42 -0.72
CA ASP A 69 10.38 -16.41 0.32
C ASP A 69 10.56 -14.98 -0.22
N VAL A 70 9.74 -14.57 -1.19
CA VAL A 70 9.80 -13.21 -1.73
C VAL A 70 9.54 -12.15 -0.64
N PRO A 71 10.35 -11.08 -0.55
CA PRO A 71 10.08 -9.95 0.35
C PRO A 71 8.76 -9.23 0.03
N GLY A 72 8.02 -8.81 1.06
CA GLY A 72 6.71 -8.19 0.87
C GLY A 72 6.73 -6.86 0.12
N TRP A 73 7.83 -6.09 0.19
CA TRP A 73 7.97 -4.85 -0.59
C TRP A 73 8.05 -5.12 -2.09
N LEU A 74 8.66 -6.24 -2.48
CA LEU A 74 8.79 -6.64 -3.89
C LEU A 74 7.45 -7.17 -4.42
N LEU A 75 6.70 -7.90 -3.59
CA LEU A 75 5.32 -8.29 -3.90
C LEU A 75 4.41 -7.08 -4.10
N GLU A 76 4.51 -6.06 -3.23
CA GLU A 76 3.79 -4.80 -3.41
C GLU A 76 4.23 -4.12 -4.70
N TYR A 77 5.54 -3.98 -4.94
CA TYR A 77 6.09 -3.33 -6.14
C TYR A 77 5.53 -3.95 -7.43
N TRP A 78 5.63 -5.27 -7.59
CA TRP A 78 5.08 -5.97 -8.75
C TRP A 78 3.58 -5.74 -8.92
N SER A 79 2.82 -5.77 -7.82
CA SER A 79 1.38 -5.49 -7.83
C SER A 79 1.05 -4.04 -8.18
N ARG A 80 2.01 -3.12 -8.06
CA ARG A 80 1.87 -1.72 -8.47
C ARG A 80 2.30 -1.45 -9.89
N THR A 81 3.24 -2.25 -10.40
CA THR A 81 3.70 -2.15 -11.78
C THR A 81 2.60 -2.54 -12.75
N ASP A 82 1.87 -3.63 -12.47
CA ASP A 82 0.68 -3.99 -13.26
C ASP A 82 -0.43 -4.52 -12.36
N SER A 83 -1.56 -3.84 -12.49
CA SER A 83 -2.78 -4.02 -11.75
C SER A 83 -3.56 -5.31 -12.09
N ARG A 84 -3.22 -5.96 -13.22
CA ARG A 84 -3.74 -7.26 -13.67
C ARG A 84 -3.03 -8.44 -12.99
N LEU A 85 -1.89 -8.18 -12.33
CA LEU A 85 -1.11 -9.20 -11.65
C LEU A 85 -1.87 -9.77 -10.44
N THR A 86 -1.84 -11.09 -10.30
CA THR A 86 -2.40 -11.81 -9.15
C THR A 86 -1.34 -12.65 -8.45
N TYR A 87 -1.63 -13.10 -7.23
CA TYR A 87 -0.73 -14.02 -6.52
C TYR A 87 -0.56 -15.37 -7.23
N LYS A 88 -1.50 -15.76 -8.10
CA LYS A 88 -1.37 -16.95 -8.94
C LYS A 88 -0.21 -16.83 -9.92
N ASP A 89 -0.02 -15.66 -10.52
CA ASP A 89 1.06 -15.42 -11.50
C ASP A 89 2.44 -15.39 -10.88
N ILE A 90 2.51 -14.98 -9.61
CA ILE A 90 3.73 -15.04 -8.81
C ILE A 90 3.99 -16.49 -8.43
N ARG A 91 2.96 -17.21 -7.97
CA ARG A 91 3.05 -18.61 -7.53
C ARG A 91 3.35 -19.57 -8.69
N SER A 92 2.90 -19.29 -9.92
CA SER A 92 3.21 -20.09 -11.10
C SER A 92 4.70 -20.07 -11.46
N ARG A 93 5.41 -19.02 -11.03
CA ARG A 93 6.87 -18.86 -11.19
C ARG A 93 7.68 -19.35 -9.98
N MET A 94 7.04 -19.82 -8.91
CA MET A 94 7.75 -20.25 -7.72
C MET A 94 8.46 -21.60 -7.93
N THR A 95 9.75 -21.62 -7.61
CA THR A 95 10.55 -22.85 -7.60
C THR A 95 10.34 -23.56 -6.26
N ALA A 96 9.87 -24.79 -6.30
CA ALA A 96 9.80 -25.65 -5.12
C ALA A 96 9.87 -27.12 -5.56
N PRO A 97 10.65 -27.98 -4.87
CA PRO A 97 10.67 -29.41 -5.14
C PRO A 97 9.29 -30.05 -5.01
N ILE A 98 8.53 -29.65 -3.97
CA ILE A 98 7.20 -30.19 -3.70
C ILE A 98 6.14 -29.09 -3.90
N PRO A 99 5.04 -29.33 -4.63
CA PRO A 99 3.98 -28.34 -4.84
C PRO A 99 3.41 -27.69 -3.58
N LYS A 100 3.34 -28.44 -2.48
CA LYS A 100 2.85 -27.99 -1.18
C LYS A 100 3.81 -27.01 -0.46
N GLU A 101 5.08 -26.98 -0.84
CA GLU A 101 6.08 -26.06 -0.27
C GLU A 101 6.00 -24.66 -0.90
N ARG A 102 5.33 -24.52 -2.05
CA ARG A 102 5.07 -23.21 -2.65
C ARG A 102 4.21 -22.39 -1.72
N THR A 103 4.65 -21.16 -1.46
CA THR A 103 3.95 -20.26 -0.54
C THR A 103 2.54 -19.96 -1.04
N SER A 104 1.58 -20.06 -0.14
CA SER A 104 0.16 -19.86 -0.46
C SER A 104 -0.14 -18.40 -0.81
N GLU A 105 -1.17 -18.16 -1.62
CA GLU A 105 -1.62 -16.80 -1.98
C GLU A 105 -1.94 -15.96 -0.72
N ASN A 106 -2.58 -16.57 0.28
CA ASN A 106 -2.88 -15.90 1.54
C ASN A 106 -1.59 -15.53 2.30
N THR A 107 -0.60 -16.41 2.33
CA THR A 107 0.69 -16.13 2.97
C THR A 107 1.40 -14.97 2.27
N LEU A 108 1.38 -14.91 0.93
CA LEU A 108 1.93 -13.79 0.17
C LEU A 108 1.19 -12.48 0.48
N ASN A 109 -0.14 -12.53 0.54
CA ASN A 109 -0.94 -11.36 0.91
C ASN A 109 -0.61 -10.87 2.32
N MET A 110 -0.55 -11.76 3.30
CA MET A 110 -0.22 -11.41 4.69
C MET A 110 1.22 -10.90 4.82
N ARG A 111 2.16 -11.43 4.04
CA ARG A 111 3.55 -10.92 4.00
C ARG A 111 3.59 -9.51 3.44
N ARG A 112 2.93 -9.27 2.31
CA ARG A 112 2.79 -7.93 1.71
C ARG A 112 2.16 -6.92 2.67
N GLU A 113 1.14 -7.33 3.43
CA GLU A 113 0.56 -6.50 4.49
C GLU A 113 1.58 -6.14 5.59
N ARG A 114 2.31 -7.14 6.11
CA ARG A 114 3.23 -6.95 7.25
C ARG A 114 4.52 -6.24 6.89
N GLU A 115 5.04 -6.45 5.69
CA GLU A 115 6.38 -6.00 5.31
C GLU A 115 6.38 -4.79 4.38
N ALA A 116 5.23 -4.44 3.79
CA ALA A 116 5.11 -3.27 2.93
C ALA A 116 3.96 -2.37 3.35
N ARG A 117 2.71 -2.83 3.23
CA ARG A 117 1.53 -1.95 3.37
C ARG A 117 1.35 -1.39 4.78
N GLY A 118 1.56 -2.19 5.82
CA GLY A 118 1.51 -1.75 7.21
C GLY A 118 2.58 -0.70 7.50
N PRO A 119 3.87 -1.03 7.37
CA PRO A 119 4.97 -0.10 7.65
C PRO A 119 4.94 1.18 6.79
N LEU A 120 4.57 1.07 5.51
CA LEU A 120 4.48 2.21 4.60
C LEU A 120 3.11 2.89 4.61
N THR A 121 2.18 2.41 5.45
CA THR A 121 0.79 2.90 5.58
C THR A 121 0.01 2.92 4.26
N LEU A 122 0.33 2.02 3.32
CA LEU A 122 -0.27 1.97 1.98
C LEU A 122 -1.66 1.36 2.04
N SER A 123 -2.65 2.03 1.45
CA SER A 123 -3.99 1.45 1.30
C SER A 123 -3.97 0.20 0.42
N CYS A 124 -4.89 -0.73 0.68
CA CYS A 124 -5.05 -1.92 -0.13
C CYS A 124 -5.76 -1.54 -1.44
N TRP A 125 -4.99 -1.33 -2.50
CA TRP A 125 -5.50 -1.17 -3.85
C TRP A 125 -6.03 -2.51 -4.36
N SER A 126 -7.27 -2.81 -4.01
CA SER A 126 -8.02 -3.91 -4.60
C SER A 126 -8.97 -3.32 -5.64
N ARG A 127 -8.87 -3.75 -6.89
CA ARG A 127 -9.87 -3.47 -7.93
C ARG A 127 -11.25 -4.03 -7.60
N ARG A 128 -11.36 -4.94 -6.61
CA ARG A 128 -12.64 -5.51 -6.21
C ARG A 128 -13.46 -4.45 -5.50
N ARG A 129 -14.74 -4.34 -5.88
CA ARG A 129 -15.76 -3.53 -5.21
C ARG A 129 -16.13 -4.10 -3.84
N ASN A 130 -15.14 -4.22 -2.97
CA ASN A 130 -15.33 -4.64 -1.60
C ASN A 130 -15.69 -3.41 -0.76
N PRO A 131 -16.52 -3.60 0.28
CA PRO A 131 -16.77 -2.57 1.26
C PRO A 131 -15.47 -2.00 1.84
N LEU A 132 -15.48 -0.72 2.20
CA LEU A 132 -14.36 -0.10 2.88
C LEU A 132 -14.07 -0.83 4.18
N THR A 133 -12.80 -1.14 4.44
CA THR A 133 -12.37 -1.85 5.64
C THR A 133 -11.95 -0.89 6.75
N ARG A 134 -11.99 -1.36 7.99
CA ARG A 134 -11.48 -0.61 9.15
C ARG A 134 -10.01 -0.25 8.99
N MET A 135 -9.23 -1.12 8.35
CA MET A 135 -7.80 -0.90 8.08
C MET A 135 -7.56 0.26 7.11
N GLU A 136 -8.38 0.40 6.06
CA GLU A 136 -8.28 1.53 5.13
C GLU A 136 -8.56 2.86 5.82
N VAL A 137 -9.58 2.90 6.67
CA VAL A 137 -9.91 4.09 7.47
C VAL A 137 -8.75 4.46 8.42
N GLY A 138 -8.14 3.49 9.09
CA GLY A 138 -6.97 3.75 9.94
C GLY A 138 -5.73 4.24 9.18
N ARG A 139 -5.60 3.92 7.88
CA ARG A 139 -4.48 4.40 7.05
C ARG A 139 -4.64 5.85 6.63
N VAL A 140 -5.87 6.33 6.41
CA VAL A 140 -6.13 7.73 6.04
C VAL A 140 -6.08 8.68 7.22
N GLU A 141 -6.36 8.21 8.44
CA GLU A 141 -6.25 8.98 9.69
C GLU A 141 -4.89 9.67 9.84
N HIS A 142 -3.83 9.07 9.31
CA HIS A 142 -2.44 9.53 9.47
C HIS A 142 -1.94 10.36 8.27
N ARG A 143 -2.84 10.96 7.49
CA ARG A 143 -2.48 11.72 6.29
C ARG A 143 -2.61 13.22 6.48
N SER A 144 -1.52 13.92 6.18
CA SER A 144 -1.52 15.37 6.05
C SER A 144 -2.16 15.81 4.72
N VAL A 145 -2.64 17.05 4.68
CA VAL A 145 -3.19 17.66 3.47
C VAL A 145 -2.17 17.62 2.34
N ASP A 146 -0.91 17.93 2.62
CA ASP A 146 0.13 17.96 1.58
C ASP A 146 0.44 16.55 1.04
N GLU A 147 0.46 15.53 1.90
CA GLU A 147 0.60 14.13 1.45
C GLU A 147 -0.53 13.74 0.48
N ILE A 148 -1.76 14.16 0.78
CA ILE A 148 -2.93 13.94 -0.08
C ILE A 148 -2.79 14.71 -1.40
N SER A 149 -2.44 16.00 -1.32
CA SER A 149 -2.28 16.89 -2.48
C SER A 149 -1.14 16.48 -3.40
N TYR A 150 -0.11 15.79 -2.91
CA TYR A 150 0.99 15.28 -3.73
C TYR A 150 0.90 13.77 -4.00
N ASN A 151 -0.28 13.15 -3.79
CA ASN A 151 -0.52 11.72 -4.01
C ASN A 151 0.56 10.82 -3.37
N THR A 152 0.97 11.10 -2.13
CA THR A 152 2.16 10.45 -1.58
C THR A 152 2.07 10.02 -0.13
N THR A 153 2.77 8.92 0.18
CA THR A 153 3.13 8.53 1.54
C THR A 153 4.58 8.91 1.88
N MET A 154 5.29 9.62 1.02
CA MET A 154 6.57 10.24 1.37
C MET A 154 6.37 11.36 2.40
N LYS A 155 7.43 11.70 3.15
CA LYS A 155 7.38 12.87 4.02
C LYS A 155 7.47 14.13 3.16
N VAL A 156 6.45 14.99 3.20
CA VAL A 156 6.54 16.32 2.59
C VAL A 156 7.48 17.18 3.43
N LEU A 157 8.48 17.76 2.77
CA LEU A 157 9.41 18.70 3.37
C LEU A 157 8.93 20.12 3.13
N HIS A 158 9.04 20.96 4.15
CA HIS A 158 8.66 22.37 4.11
C HIS A 158 9.87 23.27 4.29
N ASN A 159 9.83 24.46 3.68
CA ASN A 159 10.81 25.52 3.97
C ASN A 159 10.47 26.25 5.28
N SER A 160 11.28 27.26 5.64
CA SER A 160 11.08 28.10 6.84
C SER A 160 9.75 28.86 6.85
N LEU A 161 9.12 29.05 5.69
CA LEU A 161 7.81 29.70 5.53
C LEU A 161 6.64 28.69 5.58
N GLY A 162 6.92 27.41 5.88
CA GLY A 162 5.91 26.36 5.93
C GLY A 162 5.37 25.94 4.57
N ARG A 163 6.04 26.27 3.46
CA ARG A 163 5.62 25.86 2.11
C ARG A 163 6.26 24.53 1.72
N PRO A 164 5.51 23.59 1.11
CA PRO A 164 6.07 22.36 0.56
C PRO A 164 7.18 22.66 -0.46
N VAL A 165 8.30 21.94 -0.40
CA VAL A 165 9.42 22.10 -1.33
C VAL A 165 9.88 20.80 -1.97
N ALA A 166 9.75 19.67 -1.27
CA ALA A 166 10.19 18.38 -1.80
C ALA A 166 9.56 17.21 -1.06
N LEU A 167 9.70 16.01 -1.61
CA LEU A 167 9.28 14.76 -1.00
C LEU A 167 10.50 13.99 -0.50
N ARG A 168 10.48 13.51 0.74
CA ARG A 168 11.52 12.61 1.26
C ARG A 168 10.96 11.20 1.35
N LYS A 169 11.62 10.29 0.64
CA LYS A 169 11.30 8.86 0.65
C LYS A 169 11.41 8.27 2.04
N ARG A 170 10.63 7.20 2.27
CA ARG A 170 10.74 6.36 3.46
C ARG A 170 11.46 5.06 3.10
N GLY A 171 12.48 4.66 3.86
CA GLY A 171 13.10 3.33 3.77
C GLY A 171 12.44 2.36 4.76
N LEU A 172 12.76 1.08 4.68
CA LEU A 172 12.38 0.09 5.70
C LEU A 172 13.61 -0.39 6.48
N ILE A 173 13.51 -0.38 7.81
CA ILE A 173 14.52 -0.91 8.73
C ILE A 173 13.88 -2.00 9.57
N ARG A 174 14.59 -3.12 9.75
CA ARG A 174 14.19 -4.17 10.69
C ARG A 174 14.66 -3.80 12.09
N THR A 175 13.73 -3.82 13.04
CA THR A 175 13.98 -3.65 14.48
C THR A 175 13.59 -4.92 15.23
N GLU A 176 13.91 -4.99 16.52
CA GLU A 176 13.44 -6.05 17.44
C GLU A 176 11.91 -6.20 17.43
N ASN A 177 11.19 -5.10 17.20
CA ASN A 177 9.73 -5.06 17.21
C ASN A 177 9.10 -5.32 15.83
N GLY A 178 9.91 -5.51 14.78
CA GLY A 178 9.49 -5.72 13.41
C GLY A 178 10.04 -4.69 12.44
N LEU A 179 9.49 -4.66 11.22
CA LEU A 179 9.84 -3.66 10.21
C LEU A 179 9.19 -2.31 10.55
N VAL A 180 10.01 -1.27 10.57
CA VAL A 180 9.61 0.13 10.73
C VAL A 180 10.10 0.94 9.54
N TYR A 181 9.46 2.07 9.26
CA TYR A 181 9.95 2.97 8.22
C TYR A 181 10.99 3.94 8.80
N THR A 182 11.87 4.47 7.94
CA THR A 182 12.83 5.53 8.29
C THR A 182 12.86 6.60 7.21
N THR A 183 13.29 7.82 7.54
CA THR A 183 13.59 8.85 6.53
C THR A 183 15.06 9.26 6.53
N ARG A 184 15.89 8.62 7.37
CA ARG A 184 17.31 8.97 7.50
C ARG A 184 18.06 8.55 6.23
N ASN A 185 18.84 9.48 5.68
CA ASN A 185 19.65 9.30 4.46
C ASN A 185 18.84 8.82 3.23
N GLN A 186 17.54 9.13 3.20
CA GLN A 186 16.69 8.77 2.09
C GLN A 186 16.70 9.85 1.01
N PRO A 187 16.63 9.47 -0.28
CA PRO A 187 16.62 10.41 -1.39
C PRO A 187 15.41 11.34 -1.36
N ILE A 188 15.60 12.52 -1.96
CA ILE A 188 14.61 13.57 -2.10
C ILE A 188 14.09 13.57 -3.54
N TYR A 189 12.79 13.77 -3.69
CA TYR A 189 12.08 13.80 -4.97
C TYR A 189 11.32 15.12 -5.12
N ALA A 190 11.01 15.49 -6.37
CA ALA A 190 10.20 16.66 -6.66
C ALA A 190 8.74 16.48 -6.17
N LEU A 191 8.06 17.58 -5.84
CA LEU A 191 6.67 17.55 -5.35
C LEU A 191 5.70 16.91 -6.35
N ASN A 192 5.96 17.08 -7.64
CA ASN A 192 5.13 16.55 -8.72
C ASN A 192 5.45 15.09 -9.10
N THR A 193 6.29 14.38 -8.34
CA THR A 193 6.72 13.00 -8.67
C THR A 193 5.56 12.03 -8.90
N PHE A 194 4.44 12.23 -8.20
CA PHE A 194 3.25 11.37 -8.29
C PHE A 194 2.03 12.03 -8.93
N LEU A 195 2.22 13.22 -9.53
CA LEU A 195 1.18 13.97 -10.21
C LEU A 195 1.18 13.68 -11.72
N GLU A 196 0.10 13.99 -12.43
CA GLU A 196 0.10 14.00 -13.88
C GLU A 196 0.83 15.24 -14.46
N PRO A 197 1.36 15.16 -15.69
CA PRO A 197 1.91 16.33 -16.36
C PRO A 197 0.90 17.48 -16.40
N GLY A 198 1.29 18.63 -15.83
CA GLY A 198 0.44 19.82 -15.74
C GLY A 198 -0.40 19.92 -14.47
N GLU A 199 -0.48 18.87 -13.66
CA GLU A 199 -1.16 18.93 -12.36
C GLU A 199 -0.30 19.63 -11.30
N THR A 200 -0.96 20.45 -10.49
CA THR A 200 -0.36 21.11 -9.31
C THR A 200 -0.82 20.51 -7.99
N SER A 201 -1.91 19.75 -8.02
CA SER A 201 -2.46 18.99 -6.91
C SER A 201 -3.15 17.74 -7.44
N HIS A 202 -3.04 16.66 -6.69
CA HIS A 202 -3.67 15.39 -6.94
C HIS A 202 -5.20 15.48 -6.82
N THR A 203 -5.89 14.91 -7.80
CA THR A 203 -7.34 14.70 -7.77
C THR A 203 -7.64 13.32 -7.19
N LEU A 204 -8.33 13.28 -6.05
CA LEU A 204 -8.62 12.01 -5.37
C LEU A 204 -9.56 11.12 -6.18
N GLY A 205 -9.24 9.84 -6.23
CA GLY A 205 -10.11 8.77 -6.70
C GLY A 205 -11.28 8.52 -5.75
N ASP A 206 -12.32 7.88 -6.28
CA ASP A 206 -13.59 7.69 -5.55
C ASP A 206 -13.41 6.87 -4.26
N ARG A 207 -12.58 5.83 -4.30
CA ARG A 207 -12.36 4.99 -3.11
C ARG A 207 -11.69 5.77 -1.99
N LEU A 208 -10.68 6.59 -2.31
CA LEU A 208 -10.00 7.39 -1.30
C LEU A 208 -10.91 8.52 -0.78
N LYS A 209 -11.69 9.18 -1.65
CA LYS A 209 -12.74 10.12 -1.24
C LYS A 209 -13.73 9.50 -0.26
N GLN A 210 -14.26 8.32 -0.58
CA GLN A 210 -15.19 7.59 0.30
C GLN A 210 -14.53 7.21 1.64
N THR A 211 -13.25 6.83 1.62
CA THR A 211 -12.51 6.48 2.84
C THR A 211 -12.31 7.69 3.76
N PHE A 212 -11.95 8.85 3.21
CA PHE A 212 -11.85 10.10 3.98
C PHE A 212 -13.21 10.54 4.53
N ASN A 213 -14.27 10.45 3.73
CA ASN A 213 -15.62 10.79 4.19
C ASN A 213 -16.05 9.90 5.37
N LEU A 214 -15.81 8.59 5.28
CA LEU A 214 -16.11 7.66 6.37
C LEU A 214 -15.24 7.95 7.61
N TYR A 215 -13.95 8.21 7.46
CA TYR A 215 -13.08 8.61 8.55
C TYR A 215 -13.63 9.86 9.27
N ASN A 216 -13.98 10.90 8.51
CA ASN A 216 -14.50 12.15 9.08
C ASN A 216 -15.82 11.93 9.83
N GLN A 217 -16.74 11.14 9.27
CA GLN A 217 -18.00 10.78 9.95
C GLN A 217 -17.74 10.07 11.28
N LEU A 218 -16.83 9.09 11.29
CA LEU A 218 -16.50 8.37 12.52
C LEU A 218 -15.75 9.26 13.52
N ALA A 219 -14.91 10.19 13.06
CA ALA A 219 -14.22 11.15 13.92
C ALA A 219 -15.20 12.12 14.59
N VAL A 220 -16.19 12.64 13.85
CA VAL A 220 -17.25 13.50 14.40
C VAL A 220 -18.08 12.74 15.45
N LYS A 221 -18.53 11.52 15.13
CA LYS A 221 -19.23 10.67 16.10
C LYS A 221 -18.42 10.41 17.37
N ALA A 222 -17.10 10.21 17.22
CA ALA A 222 -16.23 10.01 18.37
C ALA A 222 -16.22 11.24 19.27
N GLN A 223 -16.20 12.45 18.69
CA GLN A 223 -16.29 13.69 19.45
C GLN A 223 -17.65 13.82 20.14
N GLU A 224 -18.76 13.57 19.44
CA GLU A 224 -20.12 13.62 19.99
C GLU A 224 -20.31 12.67 21.18
N LEU A 225 -19.67 11.49 21.13
CA LEU A 225 -19.70 10.49 22.19
C LEU A 225 -18.54 10.58 23.19
N ASN A 226 -17.76 11.68 23.17
CA ASN A 226 -16.58 11.90 24.03
C ASN A 226 -15.56 10.73 24.00
N CYS A 227 -15.45 10.03 22.88
CA CYS A 227 -14.46 9.00 22.64
C CYS A 227 -13.12 9.63 22.21
N ARG A 228 -12.01 9.13 22.76
CA ARG A 228 -10.65 9.63 22.42
C ARG A 228 -10.24 9.37 20.97
N SER A 229 -10.87 8.42 20.31
CA SER A 229 -10.62 8.05 18.92
C SER A 229 -11.86 7.36 18.36
N TRP A 230 -12.07 7.50 17.06
CA TRP A 230 -13.08 6.74 16.31
C TRP A 230 -12.94 5.22 16.48
N GLN A 231 -11.73 4.74 16.79
CA GLN A 231 -11.47 3.33 17.03
C GLN A 231 -12.16 2.79 18.29
N LEU A 232 -12.50 3.67 19.23
CA LEU A 232 -13.15 3.36 20.50
C LEU A 232 -14.67 3.52 20.46
N LEU A 233 -15.23 3.84 19.29
CA LEU A 233 -16.67 3.93 19.14
C LEU A 233 -17.37 2.60 19.52
N PRO A 234 -18.57 2.67 20.11
CA PRO A 234 -19.42 1.51 20.32
C PRO A 234 -19.68 0.73 19.03
N ALA A 235 -19.87 -0.60 19.14
CA ALA A 235 -19.97 -1.49 17.98
C ALA A 235 -21.13 -1.16 17.03
N ASN A 236 -22.22 -0.59 17.56
CA ASN A 236 -23.39 -0.14 16.81
C ASN A 236 -23.15 1.13 15.98
N GLU A 237 -22.08 1.87 16.26
CA GLU A 237 -21.75 3.10 15.52
C GLU A 237 -20.94 2.84 14.25
N PHE A 238 -20.33 1.66 14.13
CA PHE A 238 -19.58 1.26 12.94
C PHE A 238 -20.49 0.82 11.79
N PRO A 239 -20.00 0.91 10.53
CA PRO A 239 -20.68 0.32 9.38
C PRO A 239 -21.07 -1.14 9.65
N LYS A 240 -22.32 -1.51 9.33
CA LYS A 240 -22.86 -2.87 9.58
C LYS A 240 -21.97 -3.99 9.03
N GLN A 241 -21.38 -3.77 7.86
CA GLN A 241 -20.43 -4.69 7.23
C GLN A 241 -19.17 -5.01 8.07
N TRP A 242 -18.86 -4.22 9.11
CA TRP A 242 -17.75 -4.48 10.04
C TRP A 242 -18.16 -5.31 11.25
N SER A 243 -19.45 -5.39 11.57
CA SER A 243 -19.92 -6.08 12.77
C SER A 243 -20.05 -7.60 12.59
N GLU A 244 -20.08 -8.09 11.35
CA GLU A 244 -20.30 -9.50 10.96
C GLU A 244 -19.06 -10.40 11.08
N SER A 245 -17.83 -9.87 11.19
CA SER A 245 -16.62 -10.69 11.36
C SER A 245 -16.39 -11.00 12.84
N LYS A 246 -16.90 -12.13 13.34
CA LYS A 246 -16.73 -12.55 14.75
C LYS A 246 -15.33 -13.08 15.11
N ASP A 247 -14.45 -13.38 14.14
CA ASP A 247 -13.14 -14.03 14.41
C ASP A 247 -11.88 -13.15 14.25
N SER A 248 -11.99 -11.92 13.73
CA SER A 248 -10.82 -11.07 13.39
C SER A 248 -10.49 -9.99 14.44
N LYS A 249 -11.43 -9.71 15.35
CA LYS A 249 -11.48 -8.49 16.18
C LYS A 249 -10.29 -8.33 17.14
N GLU A 250 -9.68 -9.42 17.60
CA GLU A 250 -8.59 -9.37 18.58
C GLU A 250 -7.19 -9.38 17.94
N LYS A 251 -7.03 -9.96 16.75
CA LYS A 251 -5.73 -10.05 16.06
C LYS A 251 -5.41 -8.80 15.23
N GLU A 252 -6.41 -8.20 14.58
CA GLU A 252 -6.21 -6.98 13.79
C GLU A 252 -5.93 -5.76 14.66
N ALA A 253 -6.64 -5.62 15.79
CA ALA A 253 -6.42 -4.52 16.74
C ALA A 253 -5.02 -4.57 17.37
N LYS A 254 -4.53 -5.77 17.75
CA LYS A 254 -3.18 -5.95 18.31
C LYS A 254 -2.06 -5.70 17.27
N SER A 255 -2.25 -6.13 16.03
CA SER A 255 -1.30 -5.87 14.95
C SER A 255 -1.24 -4.39 14.58
N PHE A 256 -2.39 -3.71 14.50
CA PHE A 256 -2.45 -2.30 14.16
C PHE A 256 -1.89 -1.41 15.28
N ALA A 257 -2.26 -1.68 16.55
CA ALA A 257 -1.76 -0.94 17.71
C ALA A 257 -0.23 -1.00 17.82
N LYS A 258 0.39 -2.16 17.53
CA LYS A 258 1.85 -2.30 17.55
C LYS A 258 2.55 -1.41 16.51
N HIS A 259 1.93 -1.22 15.33
CA HIS A 259 2.47 -0.35 14.27
C HIS A 259 2.18 1.14 14.48
N THR A 260 1.01 1.49 15.03
CA THR A 260 0.68 2.91 15.35
C THR A 260 1.51 3.43 16.53
N PHE A 261 1.79 2.61 17.54
CA PHE A 261 2.65 3.01 18.66
C PHE A 261 4.09 3.32 18.24
N ALA A 262 4.62 2.66 17.21
CA ALA A 262 5.95 2.97 16.66
C ALA A 262 5.98 4.38 16.02
N TRP A 263 4.90 4.79 15.35
CA TRP A 263 4.75 6.12 14.73
C TRP A 263 4.65 7.24 15.79
N TYR A 264 3.87 7.01 16.85
CA TYR A 264 3.74 7.97 17.96
C TYR A 264 5.07 8.23 18.69
N LYS A 265 5.95 7.22 18.77
CA LYS A 265 7.23 7.31 19.47
C LYS A 265 8.28 8.16 18.72
N GLU A 266 8.09 8.41 17.42
CA GLU A 266 9.02 9.17 16.57
C GLU A 266 8.55 10.61 16.25
N GLY A 267 7.58 11.16 17.00
CA GLY A 267 7.26 12.59 16.98
C GLY A 267 6.19 13.02 15.98
N GLY A 268 5.29 12.12 15.58
CA GLY A 268 4.09 12.46 14.80
C GLY A 268 3.06 13.28 15.60
N ARG A 269 3.35 14.56 15.86
CA ARG A 269 2.35 15.53 16.31
C ARG A 269 1.84 16.30 15.11
N GLY A 270 0.56 16.14 14.81
CA GLY A 270 -0.20 17.05 13.98
C GLY A 270 -1.57 17.25 14.61
N ASN A 271 -1.77 18.38 15.28
CA ASN A 271 -3.10 18.81 15.71
C ASN A 271 -3.96 18.98 14.46
N PHE A 272 -4.91 18.07 14.25
CA PHE A 272 -5.93 18.27 13.23
C PHE A 272 -6.97 19.28 13.76
N SER A 273 -6.94 20.50 13.21
CA SER A 273 -8.02 21.46 13.37
C SER A 273 -9.07 21.20 12.30
N LEU A 274 -10.34 21.21 12.71
CA LEU A 274 -11.57 20.83 11.99
C LEU A 274 -11.88 21.64 10.70
N PHE A 275 -10.94 22.45 10.18
CA PHE A 275 -11.21 23.47 9.15
C PHE A 275 -11.30 22.97 7.70
N LEU A 276 -11.13 21.67 7.44
CA LEU A 276 -10.89 21.16 6.08
C LEU A 276 -12.13 20.84 5.23
N VAL A 277 -13.34 21.03 5.74
CA VAL A 277 -14.57 20.85 4.93
C VAL A 277 -14.75 21.96 3.90
N PHE A 278 -14.25 23.18 4.14
CA PHE A 278 -14.58 24.33 3.30
C PHE A 278 -13.70 24.55 2.06
N ARG A 279 -12.51 23.94 1.98
CA ARG A 279 -11.60 24.20 0.84
C ARG A 279 -11.77 23.22 -0.32
N PHE A 280 -12.18 21.98 -0.07
CA PHE A 280 -12.40 20.98 -1.12
C PHE A 280 -13.79 21.03 -1.78
N LEU A 281 -14.78 21.66 -1.14
CA LEU A 281 -16.14 21.82 -1.70
C LEU A 281 -16.33 23.10 -2.53
N ARG A 282 -15.30 23.94 -2.70
CA ARG A 282 -15.39 25.24 -3.41
C ARG A 282 -14.75 25.30 -4.79
N CYS A 283 -14.15 24.21 -5.27
CA CYS A 283 -13.68 24.09 -6.66
C CYS A 283 -14.61 23.12 -7.40
N GLY A 284 -15.81 23.60 -7.69
CA GLY A 284 -16.89 22.85 -8.34
C GLY A 284 -18.12 23.72 -8.50
N ASN A 285 -17.96 24.86 -9.17
CA ASN A 285 -19.02 25.59 -9.87
C ASN A 285 -18.42 26.07 -11.19
#